data_AF-G7GPJ2-F1
#
_entry.id   AF-G7GPJ2-F1
#
_cell.length_a   1.000
_cell.length_b   1.000
_cell.length_c   1.000
_cell.angle_alpha   90.00
_cell.angle_beta   90.00
_cell.angle_gamma   90.00
#
_symmetry.space_group_name_H-M   'P 1'
#
loop_
_entity.id
_entity.type
_entity.pdbx_description
1 polymer ?
#
loop_
_entity_poly.entity_id
_entity_poly.type
_entity_poly.pdbx_seq_one_letter_code
_entity_poly.pdbx_strand_id
1 'polypeptide(L)'
;MNSLTLSTLTELSGRDVLDHLDTSVTIPVIDGLQAQGDLIVVPERLLTGIVMPMTWTRADSVPASGIELLRSASGGNPHSLVADQGCCTWYSPVFDRRALALGILDAGTVAYLIHPEHGASGIAPGRYVIGRQRESVPRRHQPLRPRPRGRNTPHTIDWTTYVED
;
A
#
# COMPACT_ATOMS: atom_id res chain seq x y z
N MET A 1 0.37 26.47 4.34
CA MET A 1 0.69 25.36 3.42
C MET A 1 -0.20 25.54 2.21
N ASN A 2 0.39 25.75 1.02
CA ASN A 2 -0.41 25.84 -0.19
C ASN A 2 -0.92 24.44 -0.51
N SER A 3 -2.25 24.32 -0.59
CA SER A 3 -2.91 23.10 -0.99
C SER A 3 -2.63 22.82 -2.47
N LEU A 4 -2.15 21.64 -2.82
CA LEU A 4 -1.83 21.27 -4.20
C LEU A 4 -2.99 20.49 -4.82
N THR A 5 -3.46 20.89 -5.99
CA THR A 5 -4.55 20.18 -6.70
C THR A 5 -4.02 19.10 -7.62
N LEU A 6 -4.90 18.20 -8.06
CA LEU A 6 -4.53 17.15 -9.00
C LEU A 6 -4.08 17.71 -10.35
N SER A 7 -4.72 18.77 -10.85
CA SER A 7 -4.29 19.46 -12.08
C SER A 7 -2.89 20.03 -11.99
N THR A 8 -2.55 20.69 -10.89
CA THR A 8 -1.19 21.22 -10.69
C THR A 8 -0.17 20.08 -10.60
N LEU A 9 -0.52 18.96 -9.96
CA LEU A 9 0.39 17.81 -9.89
C LEU A 9 0.63 17.19 -11.26
N THR A 10 -0.40 17.02 -12.08
CA THR A 10 -0.28 16.44 -13.43
C THR A 10 0.58 17.32 -14.32
N GLU A 11 0.41 18.65 -14.25
CA GLU A 11 1.26 19.63 -14.96
C GLU A 11 2.74 19.54 -14.53
N LEU A 12 3.01 19.50 -13.22
CA LEU A 12 4.39 19.47 -12.69
C LEU A 12 5.10 18.16 -12.96
N SER A 13 4.36 17.04 -12.94
CA SER A 13 4.94 15.70 -13.05
C SER A 13 4.88 15.12 -14.47
N GLY A 14 4.09 15.69 -15.38
CA GLY A 14 3.83 15.14 -16.70
C GLY A 14 3.08 13.80 -16.67
N ARG A 15 2.34 13.52 -15.59
CA ARG A 15 1.58 12.27 -15.39
C ARG A 15 0.11 12.59 -15.43
N ASP A 16 -0.52 12.24 -16.55
CA ASP A 16 -1.94 12.47 -16.74
C ASP A 16 -2.81 11.50 -15.93
N VAL A 17 -4.04 11.93 -15.71
CA VAL A 17 -5.11 11.13 -15.12
C VAL A 17 -6.30 11.06 -16.06
N LEU A 18 -7.21 10.12 -15.83
CA LEU A 18 -8.39 9.97 -16.67
C LEU A 18 -9.36 11.14 -16.50
N ASP A 19 -9.93 11.61 -17.62
CA ASP A 19 -10.76 12.82 -17.73
C ASP A 19 -11.98 12.87 -16.79
N HIS A 20 -12.44 11.72 -16.29
CA HIS A 20 -13.59 11.65 -15.40
C HIS A 20 -13.27 11.97 -13.94
N LEU A 21 -11.98 12.13 -13.58
CA LEU A 21 -11.57 12.56 -12.25
C LEU A 21 -11.70 14.09 -12.13
N ASP A 22 -12.21 14.55 -11.00
CA ASP A 22 -12.19 15.98 -10.68
C ASP A 22 -10.74 16.40 -10.37
N THR A 23 -10.15 17.20 -11.25
CA THR A 23 -8.75 17.64 -11.13
C THR A 23 -8.58 18.92 -10.30
N SER A 24 -9.69 19.58 -9.94
CA SER A 24 -9.69 20.79 -9.12
C SER A 24 -9.59 20.51 -7.62
N VAL A 25 -9.79 19.24 -7.22
CA VAL A 25 -9.71 18.84 -5.82
C VAL A 25 -8.29 18.98 -5.28
N THR A 26 -8.22 19.43 -4.04
CA THR A 26 -6.99 19.34 -3.24
C THR A 26 -6.62 17.89 -3.02
N ILE A 27 -5.34 17.58 -3.21
CA ILE A 27 -4.79 16.26 -2.88
C ILE A 27 -4.65 16.14 -1.35
N PRO A 28 -5.26 15.13 -0.71
CA PRO A 28 -5.09 14.92 0.72
C PRO A 28 -3.66 14.50 1.04
N VAL A 29 -3.09 15.04 2.11
CA VAL A 29 -1.77 14.66 2.63
C VAL A 29 -1.94 13.86 3.91
N ILE A 30 -1.40 12.64 3.93
CA ILE A 30 -1.60 11.66 5.00
C ILE A 30 -0.24 11.34 5.64
N ASP A 31 -0.17 11.36 6.98
CA ASP A 31 1.02 11.07 7.79
C ASP A 31 1.02 9.65 8.40
N GLY A 32 0.04 8.85 8.01
CA GLY A 32 -0.23 7.53 8.55
C GLY A 32 -0.30 6.43 7.50
N LEU A 33 -0.94 5.33 7.88
CA LEU A 33 -1.23 4.21 6.98
C LEU A 33 -2.20 4.67 5.89
N GLN A 34 -1.87 4.40 4.62
CA GLN A 34 -2.75 4.70 3.49
C GLN A 34 -2.61 3.67 2.37
N ALA A 35 -3.66 3.50 1.60
CA ALA A 35 -3.70 2.62 0.44
C ALA A 35 -4.14 3.41 -0.80
N GLN A 36 -3.56 3.06 -1.95
CA GLN A 36 -3.95 3.59 -3.25
C GLN A 36 -3.81 2.48 -4.29
N GLY A 37 -4.94 1.99 -4.80
CA GLY A 37 -4.98 0.85 -5.72
C GLY A 37 -4.23 -0.37 -5.18
N ASP A 38 -3.18 -0.75 -5.90
CA ASP A 38 -2.32 -1.91 -5.58
C ASP A 38 -1.18 -1.57 -4.60
N LEU A 39 -1.12 -0.36 -4.06
CA LEU A 39 -0.10 0.09 -3.13
C LEU A 39 -0.62 0.29 -1.71
N ILE A 40 0.26 0.03 -0.74
CA ILE A 40 0.10 0.44 0.65
C ILE A 40 1.35 1.21 1.11
N VAL A 41 1.13 2.32 1.79
CA VAL A 41 2.17 3.14 2.43
C VAL A 41 2.06 2.93 3.93
N VAL A 42 3.15 2.46 4.54
CA VAL A 42 3.21 2.15 5.97
C VAL A 42 4.34 2.98 6.59
N PRO A 43 4.09 3.75 7.66
CA PRO A 43 5.17 4.39 8.42
C PRO A 43 6.23 3.35 8.82
N GLU A 44 7.50 3.60 8.51
CA GLU A 44 8.57 2.59 8.62
C GLU A 44 8.72 2.07 10.06
N ARG A 45 8.45 2.93 11.06
CA ARG A 45 8.45 2.57 12.48
C ARG A 45 7.54 1.38 12.84
N LEU A 46 6.51 1.09 12.03
CA LEU A 46 5.63 -0.05 12.23
C LEU A 46 6.19 -1.35 11.63
N LEU A 47 7.25 -1.27 10.84
CA LEU A 47 7.91 -2.37 10.13
C LEU A 47 9.40 -2.49 10.48
N THR A 48 9.84 -1.85 11.56
CA THR A 48 11.23 -1.92 12.04
C THR A 48 11.65 -3.38 12.25
N GLY A 49 12.78 -3.77 11.64
CA GLY A 49 13.28 -5.15 11.68
C GLY A 49 12.55 -6.14 10.76
N ILE A 50 11.46 -5.72 10.11
CA ILE A 50 10.72 -6.52 9.11
C ILE A 50 11.18 -6.16 7.70
N VAL A 51 11.31 -4.86 7.42
CA VAL A 51 11.82 -4.32 6.16
C VAL A 51 13.12 -3.57 6.42
N MET A 52 14.18 -3.89 5.68
CA MET A 52 15.48 -3.24 5.85
C MET A 52 16.18 -2.98 4.50
N PRO A 53 16.97 -1.91 4.39
CA PRO A 53 17.95 -1.78 3.31
C PRO A 53 18.92 -2.96 3.28
N MET A 54 19.38 -3.28 2.08
CA MET A 54 20.46 -4.24 1.80
C MET A 54 21.76 -3.48 1.52
N THR A 55 22.89 -4.19 1.50
CA THR A 55 24.21 -3.58 1.22
C THR A 55 24.32 -2.97 -0.19
N TRP A 56 23.48 -3.42 -1.13
CA TRP A 56 23.41 -2.90 -2.51
C TRP A 56 22.13 -2.09 -2.78
N THR A 57 21.41 -1.67 -1.74
CA THR A 57 20.27 -0.74 -1.91
C THR A 57 20.76 0.57 -2.50
N ARG A 58 20.14 0.99 -3.60
CA ARG A 58 20.37 2.31 -4.20
C ARG A 58 19.55 3.35 -3.46
N ALA A 59 20.05 4.57 -3.45
CA ALA A 59 19.39 5.75 -2.90
C ALA A 59 19.23 6.75 -4.05
N ASP A 60 18.05 6.78 -4.64
CA ASP A 60 17.76 7.60 -5.80
C ASP A 60 16.91 8.81 -5.36
N SER A 61 17.31 10.03 -5.74
CA SER A 61 16.44 11.20 -5.55
C SER A 61 15.15 11.00 -6.34
N VAL A 62 14.00 11.29 -5.71
CA VAL A 62 12.71 11.26 -6.40
C VAL A 62 12.61 12.50 -7.29
N PRO A 63 12.53 12.36 -8.63
CA PRO A 63 12.40 13.50 -9.52
C PRO A 63 10.93 13.97 -9.59
N ALA A 64 10.72 15.21 -10.04
CA ALA A 64 9.38 15.72 -10.33
C ALA A 64 8.64 14.88 -11.37
N SER A 65 9.36 14.35 -12.37
CA SER A 65 8.81 13.40 -13.36
C SER A 65 8.46 12.03 -12.77
N GLY A 66 8.90 11.74 -11.55
CA GLY A 66 8.58 10.56 -10.75
C GLY A 66 9.22 9.24 -11.16
N ILE A 67 9.16 8.31 -10.21
CA ILE A 67 9.63 6.93 -10.31
C ILE A 67 8.40 6.01 -10.46
N GLU A 68 8.40 5.13 -11.46
CA GLU A 68 7.39 4.08 -11.53
C GLU A 68 7.66 3.03 -10.45
N LEU A 69 6.69 2.81 -9.56
CA LEU A 69 6.82 1.85 -8.46
C LEU A 69 6.27 0.47 -8.83
N LEU A 70 5.10 0.46 -9.48
CA LEU A 70 4.35 -0.76 -9.76
C LEU A 70 3.44 -0.55 -10.97
N ARG A 71 3.52 -1.45 -11.95
CA ARG A 71 2.46 -1.62 -12.94
C ARG A 71 1.45 -2.62 -12.40
N SER A 72 0.15 -2.33 -12.56
CA SER A 72 -0.90 -3.24 -12.10
C SER A 72 -0.72 -4.63 -12.70
N ALA A 73 -1.14 -5.67 -11.98
CA ALA A 73 -0.96 -7.07 -12.41
C ALA A 73 -1.57 -7.37 -13.80
N SER A 74 -2.60 -6.61 -14.18
CA SER A 74 -3.26 -6.69 -15.49
C SER A 74 -2.52 -5.94 -16.63
N GLY A 75 -1.33 -5.41 -16.37
CA GLY A 75 -0.57 -4.61 -17.35
C GLY A 75 -1.06 -3.17 -17.50
N GLY A 76 -1.81 -2.66 -16.51
CA GLY A 76 -2.37 -1.31 -16.49
C GLY A 76 -1.32 -0.20 -16.28
N ASN A 77 -1.82 1.04 -16.20
CA ASN A 77 -0.98 2.21 -15.98
C ASN A 77 -0.16 2.10 -14.69
N PRO A 78 1.07 2.66 -14.63
CA PRO A 78 1.93 2.53 -13.46
C PRO A 78 1.46 3.44 -12.32
N HIS A 79 1.54 2.94 -11.10
CA HIS A 79 1.60 3.78 -9.91
C HIS A 79 2.97 4.43 -9.85
N SER A 80 3.00 5.76 -9.71
CA SER A 80 4.22 6.53 -9.73
C SER A 80 4.39 7.37 -8.48
N LEU A 81 5.62 7.42 -7.98
CA LEU A 81 6.04 8.27 -6.87
C LEU A 81 6.67 9.54 -7.43
N VAL A 82 6.11 10.70 -7.09
CA VAL A 82 6.62 12.01 -7.50
C VAL A 82 6.90 12.85 -6.24
N ALA A 83 7.86 13.76 -6.33
CA ALA A 83 8.16 14.72 -5.27
C ALA A 83 8.78 15.98 -5.88
N ASP A 84 8.83 17.06 -5.09
CA ASP A 84 9.68 18.18 -5.45
C ASP A 84 11.15 17.74 -5.50
N GLN A 85 11.88 18.21 -6.52
CA GLN A 85 13.18 17.64 -6.88
C GLN A 85 14.18 17.76 -5.74
N GLY A 86 14.80 16.64 -5.37
CA GLY A 86 15.91 16.61 -4.41
C GLY A 86 15.50 16.65 -2.94
N CYS A 87 14.20 16.67 -2.62
CA CYS A 87 13.72 16.69 -1.23
C CYS A 87 13.31 15.31 -0.70
N CYS A 88 13.20 14.30 -1.57
CA CYS A 88 12.82 12.94 -1.20
C CYS A 88 13.80 11.94 -1.80
N THR A 89 14.07 10.85 -1.08
CA THR A 89 14.95 9.77 -1.51
C THR A 89 14.21 8.43 -1.51
N TRP A 90 14.33 7.70 -2.60
CA TRP A 90 13.78 6.37 -2.77
C TRP A 90 14.89 5.33 -2.62
N TYR A 91 14.70 4.39 -1.70
CA TYR A 91 15.62 3.31 -1.40
C TYR A 91 15.10 1.99 -1.95
N SER A 92 15.78 1.43 -2.95
CA SER A 92 15.43 0.13 -3.51
C SER A 92 16.64 -0.60 -4.12
N PRO A 93 16.63 -1.94 -4.20
CA PRO A 93 15.68 -2.85 -3.57
C PRO A 93 15.85 -2.90 -2.04
N VAL A 94 14.87 -3.43 -1.32
CA VAL A 94 14.90 -3.65 0.14
C VAL A 94 14.62 -5.11 0.49
N PHE A 95 15.13 -5.57 1.63
CA PHE A 95 14.80 -6.89 2.16
C PHE A 95 13.43 -6.86 2.83
N ASP A 96 12.56 -7.80 2.47
CA ASP A 96 11.27 -8.05 3.13
C ASP A 96 10.90 -9.53 2.98
N ARG A 97 10.78 -10.25 4.10
CA ARG A 97 10.42 -11.69 4.09
C ARG A 97 9.04 -11.95 3.50
N ARG A 98 8.15 -10.95 3.50
CA ARG A 98 6.81 -11.06 2.92
C ARG A 98 6.81 -10.86 1.41
N ALA A 99 7.92 -10.38 0.85
CA ALA A 99 8.09 -9.99 -0.56
C ALA A 99 7.05 -8.97 -1.04
N LEU A 100 6.63 -8.04 -0.17
CA LEU A 100 5.64 -7.01 -0.49
C LEU A 100 6.28 -5.65 -0.68
N ALA A 101 7.29 -5.31 0.12
CA ALA A 101 7.96 -4.03 0.04
C ALA A 101 8.60 -3.83 -1.35
N LEU A 102 8.32 -2.68 -1.95
CA LEU A 102 8.95 -2.19 -3.18
C LEU A 102 10.22 -1.40 -2.83
N GLY A 103 10.16 -0.65 -1.73
CA GLY A 103 11.26 0.16 -1.24
C GLY A 103 10.87 0.99 -0.02
N ILE A 104 11.82 1.80 0.43
CA ILE A 104 11.63 2.78 1.51
C ILE A 104 11.70 4.18 0.91
N LEU A 105 10.73 5.02 1.23
CA LEU A 105 10.74 6.44 0.96
C LEU A 105 11.23 7.17 2.20
N ASP A 106 12.26 8.00 2.05
CA ASP A 106 12.59 9.06 2.99
C ASP A 106 12.12 10.40 2.41
N ALA A 107 11.07 10.96 2.99
CA ALA A 107 10.40 12.15 2.49
C ALA A 107 10.75 13.37 3.35
N GLY A 108 11.62 14.25 2.84
CA GLY A 108 11.93 15.53 3.47
C GLY A 108 10.84 16.59 3.23
N THR A 109 10.01 16.41 2.20
CA THR A 109 8.81 17.20 1.90
C THR A 109 7.64 16.28 1.55
N VAL A 110 6.48 16.82 1.22
CA VAL A 110 5.34 16.01 0.74
C VAL A 110 5.73 15.33 -0.58
N ALA A 111 5.64 14.00 -0.59
CA ALA A 111 5.69 13.20 -1.81
C ALA A 111 4.26 12.81 -2.22
N TYR A 112 4.05 12.49 -3.50
CA TYR A 112 2.73 12.07 -3.98
C TYR A 112 2.81 10.73 -4.70
N LEU A 113 1.81 9.89 -4.47
CA LEU A 113 1.52 8.75 -5.31
C LEU A 113 0.46 9.16 -6.32
N ILE A 114 0.72 8.96 -7.62
CA ILE A 114 -0.21 9.25 -8.70
C ILE A 114 -0.46 8.00 -9.53
N HIS A 115 -1.73 7.77 -9.87
CA HIS A 115 -2.17 6.70 -10.76
C HIS A 115 -3.34 7.21 -11.63
N PRO A 116 -3.35 6.97 -12.96
CA PRO A 116 -4.33 7.57 -13.85
C PRO A 116 -5.80 7.30 -13.48
N GLU A 117 -6.08 6.12 -12.90
CA GLU A 117 -7.44 5.71 -12.52
C GLU A 117 -7.82 6.13 -11.09
N HIS A 118 -6.86 6.50 -10.24
CA HIS A 118 -7.12 6.74 -8.81
C HIS A 118 -6.80 8.18 -8.38
N GLY A 119 -6.29 9.00 -9.29
CA GLY A 119 -5.81 10.34 -8.97
C GLY A 119 -4.53 10.27 -8.14
N ALA A 120 -4.47 11.07 -7.08
CA ALA A 120 -3.28 11.15 -6.24
C ALA A 120 -3.59 11.17 -4.74
N SER A 121 -2.64 10.68 -3.96
CA SER A 121 -2.57 10.85 -2.51
C SER A 121 -1.20 11.39 -2.11
N GLY A 122 -1.18 12.28 -1.11
CA GLY A 122 0.03 12.85 -0.54
C GLY A 122 0.54 12.05 0.66
N ILE A 123 1.86 11.92 0.75
CA ILE A 123 2.58 11.33 1.87
C ILE A 123 3.28 12.48 2.59
N ALA A 124 2.92 12.72 3.85
CA ALA A 124 3.55 13.76 4.67
C ALA A 124 5.05 13.48 4.88
N PRO A 125 5.88 14.50 5.22
CA PRO A 125 7.29 14.27 5.53
C PRO A 125 7.51 13.18 6.59
N GLY A 126 8.53 12.36 6.41
CA GLY A 126 8.83 11.19 7.25
C GLY A 126 9.36 10.00 6.45
N ARG A 127 9.51 8.85 7.13
CA ARG A 127 10.05 7.63 6.53
C ARG A 127 9.00 6.53 6.44
N TYR A 128 8.80 6.00 5.24
CA TYR A 128 7.71 5.07 4.92
C TYR A 128 8.21 3.89 4.10
N VAL A 129 7.64 2.72 4.34
CA VAL A 129 7.74 1.58 3.43
C VAL A 129 6.56 1.67 2.46
N ILE A 130 6.85 1.60 1.16
CA ILE A 130 5.82 1.43 0.14
C ILE A 130 5.89 0.00 -0.36
N GLY A 131 4.75 -0.69 -0.36
CA GLY A 131 4.66 -2.10 -0.77
C GLY A 131 3.41 -2.39 -1.58
N ARG A 132 3.37 -3.61 -2.13
CA ARG A 132 2.19 -4.15 -2.80
C ARG A 132 1.09 -4.44 -1.78
N GLN A 133 -0.12 -4.02 -2.08
CA GLN A 133 -1.32 -4.48 -1.40
C GLN A 133 -1.60 -5.94 -1.82
N ARG A 134 -2.02 -6.75 -0.85
CA ARG A 134 -2.54 -8.10 -1.12
C ARG A 134 -3.85 -8.27 -0.39
N GLU A 135 -4.86 -8.72 -1.11
CA GLU A 135 -6.07 -9.22 -0.48
C GLU A 135 -5.75 -10.51 0.26
N SER A 136 -6.16 -10.57 1.53
CA SER A 136 -6.14 -11.81 2.29
C SER A 136 -7.55 -12.36 2.32
N VAL A 137 -7.78 -13.52 1.73
CA VAL A 137 -9.01 -14.27 2.02
C VAL A 137 -8.90 -14.71 3.48
N PRO A 138 -9.87 -14.39 4.35
CA PRO A 138 -9.88 -14.91 5.71
C PRO A 138 -9.77 -16.43 5.62
N ARG A 139 -8.81 -17.03 6.32
CA ARG A 139 -8.83 -18.49 6.51
C ARG A 139 -10.20 -18.81 7.09
N ARG A 140 -11.07 -19.46 6.31
CA ARG A 140 -12.24 -20.14 6.90
C ARG A 140 -11.67 -20.95 8.05
N HIS A 141 -12.14 -20.70 9.27
CA HIS A 141 -11.86 -21.58 10.39
C HIS A 141 -12.21 -22.98 9.91
N GLN A 142 -11.20 -23.82 9.68
CA GLN A 142 -11.44 -25.23 9.45
C GLN A 142 -11.95 -25.75 10.79
N PRO A 143 -13.22 -26.18 10.90
CA PRO A 143 -13.69 -26.74 12.15
C PRO A 143 -12.75 -27.90 12.49
N LEU A 144 -12.24 -27.90 13.72
CA LEU A 144 -11.45 -29.00 14.25
C LEU A 144 -12.23 -30.28 13.95
N ARG A 145 -11.69 -31.14 13.08
CA ARG A 145 -12.29 -32.45 12.85
C ARG A 145 -12.35 -33.15 14.21
N PRO A 146 -13.54 -33.54 14.71
CA PRO A 146 -13.60 -34.27 15.95
C PRO A 146 -12.76 -35.54 15.81
N ARG A 147 -11.86 -35.77 16.78
CA ARG A 147 -11.10 -37.03 16.84
C ARG A 147 -12.10 -38.18 16.82
N PRO A 148 -11.82 -39.28 16.08
CA PRO A 148 -12.72 -40.42 16.07
C PRO A 148 -12.88 -40.93 17.50
N ARG A 149 -14.11 -40.87 18.04
CA ARG A 149 -14.44 -41.50 19.32
C ARG A 149 -14.25 -43.01 19.16
N GLY A 150 -13.48 -43.59 20.07
CA GLY A 150 -13.40 -45.04 20.23
C GLY A 150 -14.80 -45.64 20.43
N ARG A 151 -15.00 -46.85 19.91
CA ARG A 151 -16.24 -47.63 20.02
C ARG A 151 -16.75 -47.66 21.48
N ASN A 152 -17.98 -47.21 21.71
CA ASN A 152 -19.08 -48.05 22.21
C ASN A 152 -20.37 -47.27 22.55
N THR A 153 -21.49 -47.83 22.09
CA THR A 153 -22.89 -47.80 22.60
C THR A 153 -23.79 -46.56 22.40
N PRO A 154 -25.12 -46.77 22.20
CA PRO A 154 -26.01 -45.82 21.54
C PRO A 154 -26.90 -45.07 22.54
N HIS A 155 -26.97 -43.74 22.42
CA HIS A 155 -28.11 -42.99 22.95
C HIS A 155 -28.51 -41.88 21.99
N THR A 156 -29.82 -41.82 21.79
CA THR A 156 -30.62 -40.96 20.91
C THR A 156 -30.21 -39.49 21.00
N ILE A 157 -30.05 -38.83 19.86
CA ILE A 157 -29.80 -37.38 19.78
C ILE A 157 -31.16 -36.67 19.73
N ASP A 158 -31.43 -35.86 20.76
CA ASP A 158 -32.49 -34.85 20.79
C ASP A 158 -31.96 -33.57 20.12
N TRP A 159 -32.69 -33.03 19.14
CA TRP A 159 -32.32 -31.89 18.29
C TRP A 159 -33.10 -30.62 18.64
N THR A 160 -33.05 -30.20 19.91
CA THR A 160 -33.75 -28.97 20.30
C THR A 160 -32.78 -27.92 20.84
N THR A 161 -32.64 -26.85 20.04
CA THR A 161 -32.33 -25.45 20.42
C THR A 161 -30.85 -25.04 20.49
N TYR A 162 -30.43 -24.20 19.53
CA TYR A 162 -29.64 -23.00 19.84
C TYR A 162 -30.28 -21.80 19.15
N VAL A 163 -30.77 -20.90 20.00
CA VAL A 163 -31.22 -19.53 19.71
C VAL A 163 -29.96 -18.66 19.61
N GLU A 164 -30.01 -17.69 18.71
CA GLU A 164 -29.00 -16.65 18.49
C GLU A 164 -28.81 -15.76 19.73
N ASP A 165 -27.57 -15.35 19.97
CA ASP A 165 -27.16 -14.01 20.44
C ASP A 165 -25.75 -13.72 19.89
#